data_AF-A0A3D0HYB4-F1
#
_entry.id   AF-A0A3D0HYB4-F1
#
_cell.length_a   1.000
_cell.length_b   1.000
_cell.length_c   1.000
_cell.angle_alpha   90.00
_cell.angle_beta   90.00
_cell.angle_gamma   90.00
#
_symmetry.space_group_name_H-M   'P 1'
#
loop_
_entity.id
_entity.type
_entity.pdbx_description
1 polymer ?
#
loop_
_entity_poly.entity_id
_entity_poly.type
_entity_poly.pdbx_seq_one_letter_code
_entity_poly.pdbx_strand_id
1 'polypeptide(L)'
;MTPVKKAELAVTRMKIDLNLSDEQVASVRQIQTKHFTAMEKAGTEKNAEREEMKVHHKKQMDNTGAELKRVLTDDQFRKYQQIREKRKLQREKRQDGSR
;
A
#
# COMPACT_ATOMS: atom_id res chain seq x y z
N MET A 1 1.09 -8.09 -14.11
CA MET A 1 2.13 -8.22 -13.05
C MET A 1 1.47 -8.83 -11.82
N THR A 2 2.02 -9.94 -11.30
CA THR A 2 1.43 -10.73 -10.20
C THR A 2 1.44 -9.98 -8.86
N PRO A 3 0.56 -10.35 -7.89
CA PRO A 3 0.53 -9.73 -6.56
C PRO A 3 1.87 -9.83 -5.83
N VAL A 4 2.54 -10.98 -5.93
CA VAL A 4 3.84 -11.22 -5.30
C VAL A 4 4.90 -10.26 -5.85
N LYS A 5 4.97 -10.11 -7.18
CA LYS A 5 5.91 -9.15 -7.79
C LYS A 5 5.58 -7.70 -7.40
N LYS A 6 4.29 -7.37 -7.21
CA LYS A 6 3.87 -6.03 -6.73
C LYS A 6 4.30 -5.79 -5.29
N ALA A 7 4.14 -6.82 -4.44
CA ALA A 7 4.61 -6.79 -3.07
C ALA A 7 6.13 -6.60 -2.99
N GLU A 8 6.91 -7.36 -3.78
CA GLU A 8 8.37 -7.22 -3.82
C GLU A 8 8.82 -5.81 -4.19
N LEU A 9 8.27 -5.21 -5.24
CA LEU A 9 8.60 -3.83 -5.60
C LEU A 9 8.22 -2.83 -4.50
N ALA A 10 7.07 -3.03 -3.85
CA ALA A 10 6.65 -2.19 -2.74
C ALA A 10 7.59 -2.32 -1.53
N VAL A 11 7.98 -3.54 -1.18
CA VAL A 11 8.92 -3.82 -0.08
C VAL A 11 10.30 -3.23 -0.38
N THR A 12 10.85 -3.44 -1.58
CA THR A 12 12.15 -2.88 -1.96
C THR A 12 12.14 -1.37 -1.84
N ARG A 13 11.06 -0.72 -2.28
CA ARG A 13 10.91 0.72 -2.16
C ARG A 13 10.76 1.16 -0.70
N MET A 14 9.97 0.45 0.11
CA MET A 14 9.84 0.74 1.54
C MET A 14 11.15 0.53 2.30
N LYS A 15 11.94 -0.49 1.94
CA LYS A 15 13.27 -0.75 2.53
C LYS A 15 14.15 0.48 2.36
N ILE A 16 14.20 1.05 1.16
CA ILE A 16 15.00 2.25 0.85
C ILE A 16 14.37 3.50 1.50
N ASP A 17 13.08 3.73 1.28
CA ASP A 17 12.40 4.95 1.72
C ASP A 17 12.36 5.05 3.26
N LEU A 18 12.25 3.94 3.99
CA LEU A 18 12.09 3.90 5.44
C LEU A 18 13.31 3.33 6.19
N ASN A 19 14.35 2.92 5.46
CA ASN A 19 15.52 2.25 6.02
C ASN A 19 15.14 1.05 6.91
N LEU A 20 14.37 0.12 6.35
CA LEU A 20 13.89 -1.06 7.09
C LEU A 20 15.03 -2.03 7.39
N SER A 21 15.03 -2.60 8.61
CA SER A 21 15.89 -3.74 8.95
C SER A 21 15.47 -4.99 8.18
N ASP A 22 16.35 -6.00 8.10
CA ASP A 22 16.04 -7.24 7.39
C ASP A 22 14.88 -8.01 8.06
N GLU A 23 14.75 -7.93 9.38
CA GLU A 23 13.60 -8.47 10.12
C GLU A 23 12.30 -7.75 9.73
N GLN A 24 12.31 -6.42 9.70
CA GLN A 24 11.15 -5.63 9.28
C GLN A 24 10.78 -5.91 7.82
N VAL A 25 11.76 -6.12 6.95
CA VAL A 25 11.54 -6.45 5.52
C VAL A 25 10.74 -7.74 5.37
N ALA A 26 11.01 -8.77 6.17
CA ALA A 26 10.26 -10.02 6.13
C ALA A 26 8.79 -9.82 6.50
N SER A 27 8.51 -9.13 7.61
CA SER A 27 7.14 -8.82 8.05
C SER A 27 6.41 -7.91 7.06
N VAL A 28 7.06 -6.86 6.55
CA VAL A 28 6.48 -5.96 5.55
C VAL A 28 6.18 -6.70 4.25
N ARG A 29 7.01 -7.69 3.86
CA ARG A 29 6.73 -8.53 2.67
C ARG A 29 5.45 -9.33 2.83
N GLN A 30 5.22 -9.95 3.98
CA GLN A 30 3.98 -10.69 4.24
C GLN A 30 2.76 -9.76 4.19
N ILE A 31 2.84 -8.60 4.86
CA ILE A 31 1.78 -7.58 4.87
C ILE A 31 1.46 -7.11 3.44
N GLN A 32 2.47 -6.77 2.64
CA GLN A 32 2.27 -6.29 1.28
C GLN A 32 1.74 -7.38 0.35
N THR A 33 2.17 -8.64 0.53
CA THR A 33 1.67 -9.77 -0.26
C THR A 33 0.18 -9.98 0.01
N LYS A 34 -0.21 -10.00 1.29
CA LYS A 34 -1.62 -10.07 1.70
C LYS A 34 -2.43 -8.93 1.09
N HIS A 35 -1.92 -7.71 1.16
CA HIS A 35 -2.54 -6.53 0.59
C HIS A 35 -2.80 -6.69 -0.91
N PHE A 36 -1.75 -6.96 -1.72
CA PHE A 36 -1.91 -7.04 -3.17
C PHE A 36 -2.75 -8.24 -3.61
N THR A 37 -2.72 -9.36 -2.90
CA THR A 37 -3.58 -10.51 -3.17
C THR A 37 -5.05 -10.18 -2.90
N ALA A 38 -5.37 -9.48 -1.80
CA ALA A 38 -6.73 -9.04 -1.52
C ALA A 38 -7.26 -8.06 -2.58
N MET A 39 -6.39 -7.18 -3.07
CA MET A 39 -6.74 -6.20 -4.10
C MET A 39 -6.94 -6.85 -5.47
N GLU A 40 -6.14 -7.87 -5.81
CA GLU A 40 -6.34 -8.65 -7.04
C GLU A 40 -7.68 -9.39 -7.01
N LYS A 41 -7.99 -10.07 -5.90
CA LYS A 41 -9.28 -10.79 -5.74
C LYS A 41 -10.48 -9.86 -5.92
N ALA A 42 -10.48 -8.70 -5.25
CA ALA A 42 -11.55 -7.73 -5.40
C ALA A 42 -11.68 -7.21 -6.85
N GLY A 43 -10.57 -7.00 -7.55
CA GLY A 43 -10.58 -6.57 -8.95
C GLY A 43 -11.07 -7.63 -9.95
N THR A 44 -11.10 -8.91 -9.55
CA THR A 44 -11.59 -10.02 -10.39
C THR A 44 -13.08 -10.31 -10.20
N GLU A 45 -13.71 -9.75 -9.17
CA GLU A 45 -15.16 -9.91 -8.93
C GLU A 45 -15.93 -9.08 -9.98
N LYS A 46 -16.47 -9.77 -10.99
CA LYS A 46 -17.06 -9.19 -12.22
C LYS A 46 -18.24 -8.22 -12.03
N ASN A 47 -18.75 -8.07 -10.81
CA ASN A 47 -19.94 -7.26 -10.52
C ASN A 47 -19.73 -6.19 -9.43
N ALA A 48 -18.52 -5.99 -8.92
CA ALA A 48 -18.31 -4.98 -7.88
C ALA A 48 -18.50 -3.58 -8.46
N GLU A 49 -19.42 -2.81 -7.89
CA GLU A 49 -19.64 -1.44 -8.32
C GLU A 49 -18.38 -0.60 -8.06
N ARG A 50 -18.16 0.43 -8.89
CA ARG A 50 -16.97 1.29 -8.76
C ARG A 50 -16.83 1.89 -7.35
N GLU A 51 -17.94 2.21 -6.70
CA GLU A 51 -17.94 2.75 -5.34
C GLU A 51 -17.61 1.67 -4.30
N GLU A 52 -18.13 0.45 -4.45
CA GLU A 52 -17.78 -0.69 -3.59
C GLU A 52 -16.28 -1.01 -3.68
N MET A 53 -15.73 -0.98 -4.89
CA MET A 53 -14.29 -1.16 -5.12
C MET A 53 -13.46 -0.08 -4.43
N LYS A 54 -13.91 1.18 -4.44
CA LYS A 54 -13.24 2.27 -3.71
C LYS A 54 -13.29 2.05 -2.20
N VAL A 55 -14.44 1.67 -1.66
CA VAL A 55 -14.61 1.38 -0.22
C VAL A 55 -13.72 0.21 0.19
N HIS A 56 -13.72 -0.87 -0.58
CA HIS A 56 -12.86 -2.03 -0.35
C HIS A 56 -11.37 -1.63 -0.39
N HIS A 57 -10.94 -0.90 -1.43
CA HIS A 57 -9.57 -0.40 -1.54
C HIS A 57 -9.17 0.45 -0.33
N LYS A 58 -10.03 1.37 0.11
CA LYS A 58 -9.77 2.21 1.30
C LYS A 58 -9.62 1.34 2.55
N LYS A 59 -10.53 0.40 2.78
CA LYS A 59 -10.47 -0.53 3.91
C LYS A 59 -9.17 -1.36 3.90
N GLN A 60 -8.76 -1.87 2.74
CA GLN A 60 -7.51 -2.62 2.62
C GLN A 60 -6.29 -1.72 2.91
N MET A 61 -6.29 -0.47 2.45
CA MET A 61 -5.23 0.50 2.76
C MET A 61 -5.14 0.78 4.27
N ASP A 62 -6.28 0.99 4.94
CA ASP A 62 -6.34 1.27 6.37
C ASP A 62 -5.85 0.06 7.19
N ASN A 63 -6.29 -1.15 6.83
CA ASN A 63 -5.83 -2.40 7.44
C ASN A 63 -4.32 -2.59 7.28
N THR A 64 -3.80 -2.41 6.05
CA THR A 64 -2.35 -2.49 5.80
C THR A 64 -1.60 -1.43 6.60
N GLY A 65 -2.12 -0.21 6.72
CA GLY A 65 -1.52 0.83 7.55
C GLY A 65 -1.45 0.44 9.03
N ALA A 66 -2.51 -0.18 9.57
CA ALA A 66 -2.53 -0.66 10.95
C ALA A 66 -1.54 -1.80 11.18
N GLU A 67 -1.42 -2.75 10.25
CA GLU A 67 -0.42 -3.83 10.32
C GLU A 67 1.01 -3.27 10.24
N LEU A 68 1.27 -2.31 9.34
CA LEU A 68 2.58 -1.65 9.24
C LEU A 68 2.96 -0.89 10.52
N LYS A 69 2.01 -0.23 11.18
CA LYS A 69 2.27 0.48 12.44
C LYS A 69 2.84 -0.42 13.54
N ARG A 70 2.52 -1.72 13.51
CA ARG A 70 3.01 -2.69 14.51
C ARG A 70 4.44 -3.16 14.24
N VAL A 71 4.94 -3.00 13.01
CA VAL A 71 6.24 -3.50 12.55
C VAL A 71 7.25 -2.36 12.43
N LEU A 72 6.78 -1.18 12.02
CA LEU A 72 7.60 0.01 11.85
C LEU A 72 7.80 0.71 13.20
N THR A 73 8.96 1.34 13.36
CA THR A 73 9.15 2.31 14.45
C THR A 73 8.26 3.54 14.24
N ASP A 74 8.05 4.34 15.29
CA ASP A 74 7.22 5.55 15.19
C ASP A 74 7.73 6.51 14.11
N ASP A 75 9.05 6.71 14.01
CA ASP A 75 9.68 7.56 12.99
C ASP A 75 9.49 6.99 11.58
N GLN A 76 9.68 5.69 11.40
CA GLN A 76 9.45 5.02 10.12
C GLN A 76 7.98 5.10 9.72
N PHE A 77 7.05 4.91 10.65
CA PHE A 77 5.62 5.01 10.39
C PHE A 77 5.21 6.45 10.04
N ARG A 78 5.75 7.45 10.74
CA ARG A 78 5.53 8.87 10.41
C ARG A 78 6.01 9.19 9.00
N LYS A 79 7.22 8.73 8.62
CA LYS A 79 7.76 8.91 7.27
C LYS A 79 6.91 8.19 6.22
N TYR A 80 6.43 6.98 6.52
CA TYR A 80 5.50 6.24 5.66
C TYR A 80 4.21 7.05 5.39
N GLN A 81 3.60 7.64 6.43
CA GLN A 81 2.40 8.48 6.27
C GLN A 81 2.69 9.70 5.38
N GLN A 82 3.81 10.39 5.60
CA GLN A 82 4.20 11.54 4.76
C GLN A 82 4.40 11.16 3.29
N ILE A 83 5.06 10.04 3.02
CA ILE A 83 5.26 9.53 1.66
C ILE A 83 3.91 9.18 1.02
N ARG A 84 3.00 8.58 1.79
CA ARG A 84 1.65 8.21 1.32
C ARG A 84 0.84 9.44 0.94
N GLU A 85 0.77 10.45 1.81
CA GLU A 85 0.07 11.70 1.54
C GLU A 85 0.70 12.47 0.37
N LYS A 86 2.04 12.54 0.28
CA LYS A 86 2.73 13.15 -0.87
C LYS A 86 2.34 12.46 -2.19
N ARG A 87 2.28 11.12 -2.21
CA ARG A 87 1.87 10.36 -3.40
C ARG A 87 0.39 10.58 -3.74
N LYS A 88 -0.48 10.72 -2.73
CA LYS A 88 -1.90 11.04 -2.93
C LYS A 88 -2.06 12.42 -3.58
N LEU A 89 -1.44 13.45 -3.02
CA LEU A 89 -1.46 14.81 -3.58
C LEU A 89 -0.91 14.87 -5.01
N GLN A 90 0.16 14.13 -5.31
CA GLN A 90 0.70 14.05 -6.68
C GLN A 90 -0.28 13.39 -7.66
N ARG A 91 -1.07 12.41 -7.22
CA ARG A 91 -2.10 11.79 -8.07
C ARG A 91 -3.26 12.74 -8.32
N GLU A 92 -3.70 13.45 -7.29
CA GLU A 92 -4.78 14.45 -7.38
C GLU A 92 -4.38 15.58 -8.35
N LYS A 93 -3.17 16.15 -8.20
CA LYS A 93 -2.66 17.18 -9.13
C LYS A 93 -2.61 16.72 -10.58
N ARG A 94 -2.27 15.45 -10.82
CA ARG A 94 -2.24 14.88 -12.19
C ARG A 94 -3.64 14.67 -12.76
N GLN A 95 -4.62 14.32 -11.94
CA GLN A 95 -6.01 14.20 -12.35
C GLN A 95 -6.63 15.56 -12.66
N ASP A 96 -6.27 16.58 -11.90
CA ASP A 96 -6.74 17.96 -12.08
C ASP A 96 -6.17 18.57 -13.37
N GLY A 97 -4.86 18.42 -13.63
CA GLY A 97 -4.23 18.90 -14.87
C GLY A 97 -4.51 18.06 -16.14
N SER A 98 -5.30 16.98 -16.03
CA SER A 98 -5.73 16.16 -17.18
C SER A 98 -7.22 16.35 -17.52
N ARG A 99 -7.91 17.27 -16.83
CA ARG A 99 -9.27 17.72 -17.14
C ARG A 99 -9.22 19.04 -17.90
#